data_AF-A0A2M6YY06-F1
#
_entry.id   AF-A0A2M6YY06-F1
#
_cell.length_a   1.000
_cell.length_b   1.000
_cell.length_c   1.000
_cell.angle_alpha   90.00
_cell.angle_beta   90.00
_cell.angle_gamma   90.00
#
_symmetry.space_group_name_H-M   'P 1'
#
loop_
_entity.id
_entity.type
_entity.pdbx_description
1 polymer ?
#
loop_
_entity_poly.entity_id
_entity_poly.type
_entity_poly.pdbx_seq_one_letter_code
_entity_poly.pdbx_strand_id
1 'polypeptide(L)' 'MEQIMAEKQDLLTAGKLAQLWNVPPAQVKKAIKASGAKADVVKGRCSYFGPKTSEKIHKALGK' A
#
# COMPACT_ATOMS: atom_id res chain seq x y z
N MET A 1 -14.18 10.44 22.34
CA MET A 1 -13.23 10.63 21.23
C MET A 1 -12.58 9.27 20.95
N GLU A 2 -13.41 8.24 20.76
CA GLU A 2 -12.94 6.92 20.34
C GLU A 2 -12.87 6.93 18.81
N GLN A 3 -11.67 6.71 18.31
CA GLN A 3 -11.32 6.79 16.91
C GLN A 3 -12.11 5.75 16.11
N ILE A 4 -13.10 6.26 15.38
CA ILE A 4 -13.52 5.73 14.08
C ILE A 4 -12.31 5.48 13.16
N MET A 5 -12.46 4.45 12.32
CA MET A 5 -11.68 4.11 11.11
C MET A 5 -10.60 3.03 11.29
N ALA A 6 -10.90 1.81 10.83
CA ALA A 6 -10.13 1.09 9.79
C ALA A 6 -10.72 -0.30 9.43
N GLU A 7 -12.03 -0.43 9.18
CA GLU A 7 -12.64 -1.71 8.74
C GLU A 7 -13.07 -1.75 7.27
N LYS A 8 -12.65 -0.79 6.45
CA LYS A 8 -12.65 -1.05 5.01
C LYS A 8 -11.31 -1.67 4.65
N GLN A 9 -11.34 -2.97 4.37
CA GLN A 9 -10.32 -3.67 3.59
C GLN A 9 -10.30 -3.12 2.16
N ASP A 10 -10.05 -1.82 2.01
CA ASP A 10 -9.81 -1.20 0.72
C ASP A 10 -8.48 -1.77 0.24
N LEU A 11 -8.59 -2.73 -0.66
CA LEU A 11 -7.53 -3.14 -1.55
C LEU A 11 -7.08 -1.89 -2.31
N LEU A 12 -5.96 -1.29 -1.88
CA LEU A 12 -5.43 -0.06 -2.46
C LEU A 12 -4.42 -0.41 -3.55
N THR A 13 -4.45 0.30 -4.67
CA THR A 13 -3.42 0.13 -5.70
C THR A 13 -2.16 0.91 -5.33
N ALA A 14 -1.01 0.56 -5.92
CA ALA A 14 0.25 1.29 -5.69
C ALA A 14 0.11 2.80 -5.95
N GLY A 15 -0.72 3.21 -6.91
CA GLY A 15 -1.01 4.62 -7.17
C GLY A 15 -1.81 5.30 -6.06
N LYS A 16 -2.79 4.59 -5.48
CA LYS A 16 -3.60 5.10 -4.37
C LYS A 16 -2.78 5.19 -3.08
N LEU A 17 -1.91 4.21 -2.83
CA LEU A 17 -0.92 4.26 -1.75
C LEU A 17 0.05 5.44 -1.90
N ALA A 18 0.53 5.69 -3.12
CA ALA A 18 1.42 6.83 -3.41
C ALA A 18 0.74 8.17 -3.09
N GLN A 19 -0.53 8.34 -3.47
CA GLN A 19 -1.31 9.54 -3.14
C GLN A 19 -1.54 9.68 -1.63
N LEU A 20 -1.90 8.59 -0.96
CA LEU A 20 -2.25 8.58 0.47
C LEU A 20 -1.05 8.89 1.36
N TRP A 21 0.12 8.39 1.00
CA TRP A 21 1.38 8.68 1.71
C TRP A 21 2.11 9.93 1.19
N ASN A 22 1.54 10.59 0.18
CA ASN A 22 2.13 11.74 -0.50
C ASN A 22 3.58 11.47 -0.96
N VAL A 23 3.84 10.26 -1.45
CA VAL A 23 5.15 9.84 -1.93
C VAL A 23 5.13 9.57 -3.44
N PRO A 24 6.27 9.67 -4.12
CA PRO A 24 6.34 9.36 -5.54
C PRO A 24 5.94 7.89 -5.79
N PRO A 25 5.21 7.58 -6.88
CA PRO A 25 4.88 6.19 -7.24
C PRO A 25 6.14 5.34 -7.47
N ALA A 26 7.26 5.97 -7.85
CA ALA A 26 8.56 5.33 -7.93
C ALA A 26 9.08 4.85 -6.56
N GLN A 27 8.87 5.63 -5.49
CA GLN A 27 9.23 5.20 -4.14
C GLN A 27 8.34 4.07 -3.66
N VAL A 28 7.03 4.11 -3.92
CA VAL A 28 6.13 3.00 -3.58
C VAL A 28 6.55 1.73 -4.32
N LYS A 29 6.87 1.80 -5.62
CA LYS A 29 7.40 0.65 -6.37
C LYS A 29 8.72 0.12 -5.79
N LYS A 30 9.64 1.01 -5.41
CA LYS A 30 10.89 0.61 -4.73
C LYS A 30 10.61 -0.06 -3.39
N ALA A 31 9.70 0.49 -2.59
CA ALA A 31 9.32 -0.05 -1.29
C ALA A 31 8.57 -1.38 -1.40
N ILE A 32 7.69 -1.56 -2.40
CA ILE A 32 7.06 -2.85 -2.71
C ILE A 32 8.14 -3.90 -3.03
N LYS A 33 9.12 -3.53 -3.87
CA LYS A 33 10.22 -4.43 -4.24
C LYS A 33 11.15 -4.72 -3.04
N ALA A 34 11.45 -3.72 -2.22
CA ALA A 34 12.33 -3.83 -1.05
C ALA A 34 11.68 -4.58 0.11
N SER A 35 10.38 -4.40 0.35
CA SER A 35 9.61 -5.16 1.35
C SER A 35 9.33 -6.60 0.93
N GLY A 36 9.52 -6.94 -0.35
CA GLY A 36 9.06 -8.21 -0.91
C GLY A 36 7.54 -8.38 -0.83
N ALA A 37 6.80 -7.28 -0.64
CA ALA A 37 5.35 -7.30 -0.54
C ALA A 37 4.74 -7.74 -1.87
N LYS A 38 4.04 -8.89 -1.86
CA LYS A 38 3.22 -9.32 -3.01
C LYS A 38 1.87 -8.64 -2.95
N ALA A 39 1.33 -8.31 -4.12
CA ALA A 39 -0.05 -7.84 -4.23
C ALA A 39 -0.99 -8.92 -3.68
N ASP A 40 -1.88 -8.51 -2.78
CA ASP A 40 -2.91 -9.40 -2.21
C ASP A 40 -3.89 -9.85 -3.30
N VAL A 41 -4.25 -8.89 -4.16
CA VAL A 41 -5.17 -9.13 -5.26
C VAL A 41 -4.57 -8.51 -6.52
N VAL A 42 -4.51 -9.26 -7.61
CA VAL A 42 -4.17 -8.71 -8.92
C VAL A 42 -5.44 -8.77 -9.75
N LYS A 43 -6.00 -7.60 -10.09
CA LYS A 43 -7.18 -7.51 -10.96
C LYS A 43 -6.75 -6.86 -12.27
N GLY A 44 -6.68 -7.67 -13.33
CA GLY A 44 -6.17 -7.26 -14.63
C GLY A 44 -4.69 -6.84 -14.54
N ARG A 45 -4.37 -5.62 -14.99
CA ARG A 45 -3.02 -5.04 -14.94
C ARG A 45 -2.72 -4.30 -13.62
N CYS A 46 -3.69 -4.22 -12.71
CA CYS A 46 -3.56 -3.47 -11.47
C CYS A 46 -3.33 -4.44 -10.30
N SER A 47 -2.23 -4.21 -9.59
CA SER A 47 -1.94 -4.85 -8.31
C SER A 47 -2.60 -4.06 -7.19
N TYR A 48 -3.33 -4.77 -6.36
CA TYR A 48 -4.02 -4.27 -5.18
C TYR A 48 -3.35 -4.83 -3.92
N PHE A 49 -3.22 -3.98 -2.93
CA PHE A 49 -2.50 -4.22 -1.70
C PHE A 49 -3.48 -4.01 -0.56
N GLY A 50 -3.70 -5.06 0.23
CA GLY A 50 -4.52 -4.98 1.44
C GLY A 50 -3.81 -4.20 2.55
N PRO A 51 -4.47 -3.97 3.69
CA PRO A 51 -3.91 -3.21 4.81
C PRO A 51 -2.60 -3.80 5.34
N LYS A 52 -2.52 -5.12 5.53
CA LYS A 52 -1.30 -5.82 5.99
C LYS A 52 -0.11 -5.62 5.05
N THR A 53 -0.39 -5.58 3.76
CA THR A 53 0.63 -5.45 2.71
C THR A 53 1.04 -3.99 2.54
N SER A 54 0.07 -3.08 2.62
CA SER A 54 0.28 -1.63 2.66
C SER A 54 1.17 -1.22 3.84
N GLU A 55 0.93 -1.78 5.04
CA GLU A 55 1.78 -1.54 6.21
C GLU A 55 3.22 -2.04 6.01
N LYS A 56 3.42 -3.19 5.37
CA LYS A 56 4.78 -3.67 5.04
C LYS A 56 5.49 -2.73 4.08
N ILE A 57 4.78 -2.22 3.07
CA ILE A 57 5.33 -1.26 2.11
C ILE A 57 5.64 0.07 2.81
N HIS A 58 4.76 0.53 3.70
CA HIS A 58 4.97 1.75 4.49
C HIS A 58 6.18 1.62 5.43
N LYS A 59 6.33 0.50 6.13
CA LYS A 59 7.53 0.21 6.94
C LYS A 59 8.80 0.16 6.09
N ALA A 60 8.73 -0.37 4.87
CA ALA A 60 9.87 -0.38 3.95
C ALA A 60 10.17 0.99 3.31
N LEU A 61 9.24 1.95 3.36
CA LEU A 61 9.52 3.36 3.06
C LEU A 61 10.35 4.03 4.18
N GLY A 62 10.47 3.42 5.35
CA GLY A 62 11.22 3.96 6.48
C GLY A 62 10.51 5.12 7.19
N LYS A 63 9.16 5.16 7.12
CA LYS A 63 8.30 6.13 7.81
C LYS A 63 7.46 5.46 8.88
#